data_AF-A0A8C4QB04-F1
#
_entry.id   AF-A0A8C4QB04-F1
#
_cell.length_a   1.000
_cell.length_b   1.000
_cell.length_c   1.000
_cell.angle_alpha   90.00
_cell.angle_beta   90.00
_cell.angle_gamma   90.00
#
_symmetry.space_group_name_H-M   'P 1'
#
loop_
_entity.id
_entity.type
_entity.pdbx_description
1 polymer ?
#
loop_
_entity_poly.entity_id
_entity_poly.type
_entity_poly.pdbx_seq_one_letter_code
_entity_poly.pdbx_strand_id
1 'polypeptide(L)'
;MCDFVLIPFQESFISFSEQSPCVLSRSLLQVTFLADNKKVFGVHLLQDMLRESLRAFICPPVLSQKCCLYNNAQAREYVETFITHAVRPFCSLIQIHGHNRARQRDKLAHILEDFSALQDEAEKMDASLHAMLSKQEPQRQHLACVSTWVLYHNLRIMIHYILSGFELELYNVHEYHYIFWYLSELLYGWLISTLSRADAAQLTEERFTEEAQKSRSSKKVKKKKRARPLGREITMNQAHQSYCAGMYKAMVGFDLDGKVVMPKFKFDSEEVRFEHRFAAFSGVMTPPPVHYKQFKEMTNLGKFNPPLQASDLYTSAGKHFQQTKLILESLSSSEAEVNNLLKIVKTNFVVMKLLVGGHKKDSKIPPEFDFSSHKYFPIIKLV
;
A
#
# COMPACT_ATOMS: atom_id res chain seq x y z
N MET A 1 10.44 -6.74 26.53
CA MET A 1 9.39 -5.70 26.42
C MET A 1 8.87 -5.86 25.01
N CYS A 2 7.65 -6.38 24.82
CA CYS A 2 7.10 -6.48 23.45
C CYS A 2 6.93 -5.06 22.95
N ASP A 3 7.57 -4.70 21.85
CA ASP A 3 7.44 -3.36 21.27
C ASP A 3 5.97 -3.21 20.82
N PHE A 4 5.19 -2.42 21.57
CA PHE A 4 3.81 -2.12 21.25
C PHE A 4 3.76 -1.14 20.08
N VAL A 5 3.99 -1.63 18.87
CA VAL A 5 4.00 -0.83 17.65
C VAL A 5 2.68 -1.03 16.91
N LEU A 6 2.03 0.08 16.53
CA LEU A 6 0.73 0.09 15.85
C LEU A 6 0.67 -0.83 14.62
N ILE A 7 1.73 -0.84 13.80
CA ILE A 7 1.75 -1.53 12.50
C ILE A 7 1.60 -3.07 12.67
N PRO A 8 2.44 -3.76 13.47
CA PRO A 8 2.24 -5.19 13.77
C PRO A 8 0.86 -5.53 14.34
N PHE A 9 0.28 -4.65 15.15
CA PHE A 9 -1.08 -4.86 15.67
C PHE A 9 -2.13 -4.76 14.56
N GLN A 10 -2.03 -3.76 13.69
CA GLN A 10 -2.92 -3.64 12.54
C GLN A 10 -2.83 -4.88 11.63
N GLU A 11 -1.62 -5.39 11.38
CA GLU A 11 -1.42 -6.63 10.62
C GLU A 11 -2.07 -7.84 11.30
N SER A 12 -1.97 -7.93 12.63
CA SER A 12 -2.61 -9.00 13.41
C SER A 12 -4.14 -8.94 13.31
N PHE A 13 -4.72 -7.74 13.34
CA PHE A 13 -6.16 -7.52 13.15
C PHE A 13 -6.62 -7.92 11.75
N ILE A 14 -5.85 -7.55 10.72
CA ILE A 14 -6.12 -7.92 9.34
C ILE A 14 -6.08 -9.46 9.20
N SER A 15 -5.02 -10.09 9.68
CA SER A 15 -4.86 -11.55 9.64
C SER A 15 -5.96 -12.30 10.40
N PHE A 16 -6.34 -11.81 11.59
CA PHE A 16 -7.48 -12.35 12.33
C PHE A 16 -8.79 -12.22 11.53
N SER A 17 -9.03 -11.05 10.92
CA SER A 17 -10.20 -10.83 10.08
C SER A 17 -10.19 -11.71 8.82
N GLU A 18 -9.05 -12.20 8.34
CA GLU A 18 -8.92 -13.12 7.20
C GLU A 18 -9.42 -14.51 7.47
N GLN A 19 -9.48 -14.91 8.74
CA GLN A 19 -10.01 -16.19 9.19
C GLN A 19 -11.55 -16.22 9.25
N SER A 20 -12.23 -15.13 8.83
CA SER A 20 -13.69 -14.97 8.89
C SER A 20 -14.31 -15.29 10.26
N PRO A 21 -13.82 -14.70 11.36
CA PRO A 21 -14.31 -14.98 12.70
C PRO A 21 -15.77 -14.56 12.91
N CYS A 22 -16.45 -15.27 13.82
CA CYS A 22 -17.83 -14.97 14.18
C CYS A 22 -17.96 -13.58 14.84
N VAL A 23 -19.20 -13.08 14.92
CA VAL A 23 -19.47 -11.74 15.48
C VAL A 23 -18.94 -11.58 16.91
N LEU A 24 -19.08 -12.61 17.75
CA LEU A 24 -18.60 -12.58 19.12
C LEU A 24 -17.08 -12.38 19.18
N SER A 25 -16.31 -13.19 18.46
CA SER A 25 -14.84 -13.09 18.46
C SER A 25 -14.37 -11.74 17.92
N ARG A 26 -15.04 -11.20 16.89
CA ARG A 26 -14.76 -9.86 16.35
C ARG A 26 -15.05 -8.75 17.36
N SER A 27 -16.20 -8.80 18.03
CA SER A 27 -16.58 -7.83 19.06
C SER A 27 -15.65 -7.91 20.27
N LEU A 28 -15.29 -9.11 20.72
CA LEU A 28 -14.34 -9.31 21.82
C LEU A 28 -12.97 -8.73 21.49
N LEU A 29 -12.46 -8.95 20.27
CA LEU A 29 -11.19 -8.36 19.85
C LEU A 29 -11.23 -6.82 19.91
N GLN A 30 -12.30 -6.20 19.41
CA GLN A 30 -12.47 -4.75 19.45
C GLN A 30 -12.51 -4.20 20.89
N VAL A 31 -13.31 -4.80 21.77
CA VAL A 31 -13.47 -4.36 23.17
C VAL A 31 -12.19 -4.60 23.98
N THR A 32 -11.50 -5.71 23.74
CA THR A 32 -10.26 -6.05 24.47
C THR A 32 -9.11 -5.13 24.06
N PHE A 33 -9.02 -4.81 22.77
CA PHE A 33 -7.91 -4.02 22.26
C PHE A 33 -8.06 -2.54 22.59
N LEU A 34 -9.22 -1.94 22.35
CA LEU A 34 -9.52 -0.54 22.71
C LEU A 34 -10.54 -0.55 23.85
N ALA A 35 -10.03 -0.75 25.07
CA ALA A 35 -10.84 -0.63 26.28
C ALA A 35 -11.25 0.84 26.52
N ASP A 36 -12.18 1.06 27.45
CA ASP A 36 -12.66 2.39 27.82
C ASP A 36 -11.50 3.39 28.03
N ASN A 37 -11.68 4.62 27.54
CA ASN A 37 -10.71 5.72 27.54
C ASN A 37 -9.56 5.64 26.51
N LYS A 38 -9.74 4.96 25.37
CA LYS A 38 -8.74 4.90 24.26
C LYS A 38 -7.39 4.33 24.71
N LYS A 39 -7.43 3.41 25.67
CA LYS A 39 -6.25 2.70 26.15
C LYS A 39 -6.14 1.35 25.47
N VAL A 40 -4.99 1.09 24.87
CA VAL A 40 -4.63 -0.19 24.28
C VAL A 40 -4.49 -1.22 25.40
N PHE A 41 -5.35 -2.25 25.38
CA PHE A 41 -5.49 -3.26 26.44
C PHE A 41 -5.72 -2.67 27.84
N GLY A 42 -6.28 -1.45 27.94
CA GLY A 42 -6.49 -0.76 29.22
C GLY A 42 -5.21 -0.20 29.88
N VAL A 43 -4.04 -0.38 29.28
CA VAL A 43 -2.74 -0.03 29.88
C VAL A 43 -2.13 1.22 29.23
N HIS A 44 -1.95 1.21 27.92
CA HIS A 44 -1.19 2.24 27.20
C HIS A 44 -2.11 3.20 26.46
N LEU A 45 -1.82 4.51 26.47
CA LEU A 45 -2.60 5.46 25.67
C LEU A 45 -2.33 5.23 24.19
N LEU A 46 -3.38 5.29 23.35
CA LEU A 46 -3.19 5.20 21.90
C LEU A 46 -2.23 6.28 21.39
N GLN A 47 -2.26 7.47 21.97
CA GLN A 47 -1.33 8.57 21.68
C GLN A 47 0.14 8.15 21.77
N ASP A 48 0.52 7.41 22.82
CA ASP A 48 1.90 6.93 22.98
C ASP A 48 2.26 5.90 21.91
N MET A 49 1.32 5.00 21.57
CA MET A 49 1.50 4.03 20.49
C MET A 49 1.63 4.70 19.12
N LEU A 50 0.88 5.78 18.85
CA LEU A 50 1.00 6.55 17.61
C LEU A 50 2.36 7.26 17.53
N ARG A 51 2.79 7.90 18.63
CA ARG A 51 4.09 8.55 18.71
C ARG A 51 5.22 7.55 18.45
N GLU A 52 5.17 6.37 19.06
CA GLU A 52 6.17 5.33 18.84
C GLU A 52 6.09 4.75 17.42
N SER A 53 4.90 4.60 16.84
CA SER A 53 4.75 4.18 15.44
C SER A 53 5.38 5.17 14.47
N LEU A 54 5.15 6.48 14.66
CA LEU A 54 5.77 7.54 13.86
C LEU A 54 7.29 7.49 13.99
N ARG A 55 7.80 7.36 15.23
CA ARG A 55 9.23 7.25 15.51
C ARG A 55 9.86 6.03 14.84
N ALA A 56 9.24 4.86 15.00
CA ALA A 56 9.73 3.60 14.46
C ALA A 56 9.69 3.55 12.93
N PHE A 57 8.77 4.28 12.29
CA PHE A 57 8.62 4.29 10.84
C PHE A 57 9.61 5.22 10.13
N ILE A 58 9.77 6.48 10.57
CA ILE A 58 10.54 7.50 9.84
C ILE A 58 11.59 8.24 10.68
N CYS A 59 11.59 8.05 12.00
CA CYS A 59 12.51 8.71 12.94
C CYS A 59 12.60 10.25 12.73
N PRO A 60 11.47 10.98 12.86
CA PRO A 60 11.45 12.41 12.59
C PRO A 60 12.40 13.16 13.54
N PRO A 61 13.20 14.14 13.05
CA PRO A 61 14.18 14.85 13.88
C PRO A 61 13.60 15.46 15.15
N VAL A 62 12.38 15.98 15.13
CA VAL A 62 11.74 16.61 16.30
C VAL A 62 11.59 15.65 17.49
N LEU A 63 11.52 14.33 17.25
CA LEU A 63 11.44 13.30 18.29
C LEU A 63 12.81 12.78 18.75
N SER A 64 13.90 13.24 18.12
CA SER A 64 15.26 12.85 18.44
C SER A 64 15.80 13.74 19.57
N GLN A 65 16.23 13.14 20.68
CA GLN A 65 16.83 13.86 21.84
C GLN A 65 18.05 14.72 21.46
N LYS A 66 18.65 14.46 20.30
CA LYS A 66 19.81 15.19 19.79
C LYS A 66 19.44 16.39 18.93
N CYS A 67 18.17 16.56 18.60
CA CYS A 67 17.68 17.69 17.83
C CYS A 67 17.51 18.92 18.71
N CYS A 68 17.95 20.08 18.22
CA CYS A 68 17.72 21.36 18.86
C CYS A 68 16.23 21.65 19.16
N LEU A 69 15.31 21.09 18.36
CA LEU A 69 13.87 21.25 18.54
C LEU A 69 13.26 20.34 19.61
N TYR A 70 13.98 19.34 20.13
CA TYR A 70 13.43 18.35 21.06
C TYR A 70 12.81 18.96 22.32
N ASN A 71 13.47 19.99 22.89
CA ASN A 71 12.99 20.71 24.06
C ASN A 71 12.27 22.04 23.72
N ASN A 72 12.13 22.36 22.43
CA ASN A 72 11.46 23.58 22.01
C ASN A 72 9.95 23.47 22.31
N ALA A 73 9.40 24.44 23.06
CA ALA A 73 8.01 24.39 23.50
C ALA A 73 7.01 24.37 22.32
N GLN A 74 7.22 25.23 21.33
CA GLN A 74 6.36 25.32 20.15
C GLN A 74 6.44 24.05 19.28
N ALA A 75 7.64 23.50 19.08
CA ALA A 75 7.80 22.26 18.30
C ALA A 75 7.10 21.07 18.99
N ARG A 76 7.19 20.99 20.32
CA ARG A 76 6.46 19.98 21.10
C ARG A 76 4.95 20.16 20.99
N GLU A 77 4.45 21.39 21.08
CA GLU A 77 3.02 21.68 20.95
C GLU A 77 2.47 21.24 19.58
N TYR A 78 3.21 21.46 18.49
CA TYR A 78 2.83 20.95 17.18
C TYR A 78 2.71 19.43 17.15
N VAL A 79 3.70 18.71 17.71
CA VAL A 79 3.68 17.25 17.79
C VAL A 79 2.52 16.75 18.65
N GLU A 80 2.31 17.31 19.83
CA GLU A 80 1.23 16.90 20.75
C GLU A 80 -0.15 17.12 20.15
N THR A 81 -0.35 18.28 19.50
CA THR A 81 -1.61 18.63 18.85
C THR A 81 -1.92 17.65 17.72
N PHE A 82 -0.95 17.43 16.83
CA PHE A 82 -1.10 16.50 15.71
C PHE A 82 -1.41 15.07 16.19
N ILE A 83 -0.65 14.55 17.17
CA ILE A 83 -0.90 13.20 17.68
C ILE A 83 -2.28 13.11 18.33
N THR A 84 -2.71 14.15 19.06
CA THR A 84 -4.05 14.20 19.66
C THR A 84 -5.14 14.12 18.59
N HIS A 85 -4.99 14.83 17.48
CA HIS A 85 -5.93 14.77 16.35
C HIS A 85 -5.90 13.40 15.65
N ALA A 86 -4.72 12.78 15.51
CA ALA A 86 -4.55 11.47 14.89
C ALA A 86 -5.22 10.33 15.69
N VAL A 87 -5.39 10.45 17.00
CA VAL A 87 -6.00 9.41 17.85
C VAL A 87 -7.36 8.93 17.32
N ARG A 88 -8.25 9.84 16.90
CA ARG A 88 -9.59 9.45 16.46
C ARG A 88 -9.58 8.70 15.12
N PRO A 89 -8.96 9.21 14.03
CA PRO A 89 -8.83 8.47 12.77
C PRO A 89 -8.19 7.09 12.96
N PHE A 90 -7.11 6.98 13.74
CA PHE A 90 -6.47 5.69 13.97
C PHE A 90 -7.29 4.73 14.84
N CYS A 91 -8.03 5.22 15.85
CA CYS A 91 -9.02 4.40 16.55
C CYS A 91 -10.04 3.81 15.57
N SER A 92 -10.62 4.65 14.70
CA SER A 92 -11.59 4.24 13.70
C SER A 92 -10.98 3.18 12.75
N LEU A 93 -9.75 3.40 12.27
CA LEU A 93 -9.06 2.47 11.37
C LEU A 93 -8.90 1.08 12.00
N ILE A 94 -8.48 1.02 13.27
CA ILE A 94 -8.33 -0.26 13.97
C ILE A 94 -9.69 -0.94 14.17
N GLN A 95 -10.72 -0.17 14.53
CA GLN A 95 -12.07 -0.69 14.68
C GLN A 95 -12.65 -1.23 13.37
N ILE A 96 -12.32 -0.61 12.22
CA ILE A 96 -12.75 -1.08 10.89
C ILE A 96 -12.45 -2.56 10.72
N HIS A 97 -11.23 -3.00 11.05
CA HIS A 97 -10.81 -4.40 10.89
C HIS A 97 -11.59 -5.42 11.75
N GLY A 98 -12.37 -4.98 12.74
CA GLY A 98 -13.29 -5.86 13.49
C GLY A 98 -14.70 -5.98 12.88
N HIS A 99 -15.02 -5.25 11.82
CA HIS A 99 -16.28 -5.44 11.10
C HIS A 99 -16.24 -6.64 10.14
N ASN A 100 -17.39 -7.03 9.58
CA ASN A 100 -17.41 -7.97 8.45
C ASN A 100 -16.85 -7.32 7.17
N ARG A 101 -16.51 -8.13 6.16
CA ARG A 101 -15.84 -7.68 4.93
C ARG A 101 -16.56 -6.60 4.15
N ALA A 102 -17.86 -6.74 3.95
CA ALA A 102 -18.66 -5.73 3.25
C ALA A 102 -18.65 -4.39 4.01
N ARG A 103 -18.79 -4.44 5.34
CA ARG A 103 -18.76 -3.25 6.19
C ARG A 103 -17.36 -2.64 6.33
N GLN A 104 -16.31 -3.46 6.26
CA GLN A 104 -14.94 -2.98 6.18
C GLN A 104 -14.76 -2.09 4.96
N ARG A 105 -15.11 -2.60 3.77
CA ARG A 105 -15.01 -1.84 2.52
C ARG A 105 -15.78 -0.51 2.57
N ASP A 106 -17.01 -0.55 3.06
CA ASP A 106 -17.87 0.62 3.26
C ASP A 106 -17.19 1.69 4.15
N LYS A 107 -16.70 1.27 5.33
CA LYS A 107 -16.02 2.20 6.25
C LYS A 107 -14.66 2.69 5.76
N LEU A 108 -13.93 1.89 4.97
CA LEU A 108 -12.67 2.31 4.36
C LEU A 108 -12.86 3.45 3.36
N ALA A 109 -13.99 3.48 2.64
CA ALA A 109 -14.30 4.61 1.77
C ALA A 109 -14.44 5.91 2.56
N HIS A 110 -15.15 5.87 3.69
CA HIS A 110 -15.40 7.06 4.51
C HIS A 110 -14.16 7.55 5.27
N ILE A 111 -13.33 6.63 5.80
CA ILE A 111 -12.18 7.02 6.62
C ILE A 111 -11.08 7.74 5.81
N LEU A 112 -11.11 7.65 4.48
CA LEU A 112 -10.18 8.37 3.61
C LEU A 112 -10.33 9.89 3.72
N GLU A 113 -11.54 10.40 4.01
CA GLU A 113 -11.75 11.84 4.26
C GLU A 113 -11.03 12.28 5.55
N ASP A 114 -11.17 11.49 6.63
CA ASP A 114 -10.49 11.75 7.91
C ASP A 114 -8.96 11.75 7.74
N PHE A 115 -8.42 10.79 7.00
CA PHE A 115 -6.97 10.72 6.75
C PHE A 115 -6.48 11.75 5.73
N SER A 116 -7.34 12.25 4.84
CA SER A 116 -7.00 13.36 3.94
C SER A 116 -6.83 14.66 4.74
N ALA A 117 -7.76 14.94 5.67
CA ALA A 117 -7.61 16.07 6.59
C ALA A 117 -6.35 15.95 7.46
N LEU A 118 -6.05 14.74 7.94
CA LEU A 118 -4.83 14.48 8.71
C LEU A 118 -3.55 14.65 7.87
N GLN A 119 -3.59 14.32 6.57
CA GLN A 119 -2.49 14.53 5.64
C GLN A 119 -2.17 16.02 5.50
N ASP A 120 -3.18 16.86 5.29
CA ASP A 120 -3.02 18.32 5.18
C ASP A 120 -2.42 18.93 6.47
N GLU A 121 -2.84 18.46 7.64
CA GLU A 121 -2.28 18.88 8.92
C GLU A 121 -0.80 18.47 9.05
N ALA A 122 -0.47 17.24 8.67
CA ALA A 122 0.89 16.72 8.71
C ALA A 122 1.84 17.52 7.79
N GLU A 123 1.39 17.91 6.60
CA GLU A 123 2.18 18.70 5.65
C GLU A 123 2.47 20.12 6.18
N LYS A 124 1.47 20.77 6.80
CA LYS A 124 1.64 22.09 7.44
C LYS A 124 2.59 22.01 8.64
N MET A 125 2.48 20.94 9.43
CA MET A 125 3.37 20.66 10.55
C MET A 125 4.82 20.45 10.09
N ASP A 126 5.04 19.61 9.08
CA ASP A 126 6.38 19.37 8.52
C ASP A 126 7.01 20.66 7.98
N ALA A 127 6.24 21.49 7.24
CA ALA A 127 6.72 22.77 6.74
C ALA A 127 7.14 23.72 7.88
N SER A 128 6.34 23.79 8.94
CA SER A 128 6.61 24.63 10.12
C SER A 128 7.85 24.15 10.88
N LEU A 129 7.94 22.85 11.16
CA LEU A 129 9.09 22.25 11.84
C LEU A 129 10.37 22.37 11.01
N HIS A 130 10.28 22.20 9.69
CA HIS A 130 11.42 22.38 8.80
C HIS A 130 11.91 23.84 8.81
N ALA A 131 11.00 24.82 8.76
CA ALA A 131 11.37 26.24 8.82
C ALA A 131 12.05 26.60 10.15
N MET A 132 11.62 26.00 11.27
CA MET A 132 12.28 26.16 12.57
C MET A 132 13.65 25.49 12.60
N LEU A 133 13.75 24.25 12.10
CA LEU A 133 14.98 23.46 12.11
C LEU A 133 16.06 24.10 11.23
N SER A 134 15.71 24.54 10.01
CA SER A 134 16.65 25.12 9.05
C SER A 134 17.35 26.39 9.57
N LYS A 135 16.76 27.10 10.54
CA LYS A 135 17.39 28.26 11.19
C LYS A 135 18.50 27.87 12.18
N GLN A 136 18.42 26.68 12.77
CA GLN A 136 19.32 26.24 13.84
C GLN A 136 20.28 25.13 13.39
N GLU A 137 19.80 24.18 12.58
CA GLU A 137 20.55 23.06 12.02
C GLU A 137 20.32 22.98 10.49
N PRO A 138 20.92 23.87 9.67
CA PRO A 138 20.67 23.92 8.22
C PRO A 138 21.01 22.62 7.47
N GLN A 139 21.91 21.80 8.06
CA GLN A 139 22.36 20.53 7.53
C GLN A 139 21.30 19.41 7.69
N ARG A 140 20.30 19.62 8.55
CA ARG A 140 19.31 18.62 8.94
C ARG A 140 17.93 19.01 8.46
N GLN A 141 17.21 18.07 7.85
CA GLN A 141 15.92 18.32 7.22
C GLN A 141 14.80 17.63 8.00
N HIS A 142 13.67 18.33 8.14
CA HIS A 142 12.40 17.80 8.68
C HIS A 142 11.29 17.83 7.60
N LEU A 143 11.67 17.90 6.33
CA LEU A 143 10.70 17.99 5.26
C LEU A 143 10.08 16.61 5.03
N ALA A 144 8.75 16.56 4.96
CA ALA A 144 7.97 15.36 4.66
C ALA A 144 8.25 14.16 5.59
N CYS A 145 8.40 14.39 6.90
CA CYS A 145 8.51 13.30 7.86
C CYS A 145 7.13 12.80 8.29
N VAL A 146 6.34 13.66 8.95
CA VAL A 146 5.02 13.29 9.48
C VAL A 146 4.06 12.99 8.32
N SER A 147 4.12 13.79 7.25
CA SER A 147 3.26 13.61 6.08
C SER A 147 3.55 12.31 5.31
N THR A 148 4.79 11.82 5.32
CA THR A 148 5.13 10.51 4.73
C THR A 148 4.55 9.36 5.56
N TRP A 149 4.49 9.49 6.89
CA TRP A 149 3.86 8.49 7.76
C TRP A 149 2.34 8.45 7.56
N VAL A 150 1.67 9.60 7.46
CA VAL A 150 0.22 9.62 7.16
C VAL A 150 -0.06 9.08 5.77
N LEU A 151 0.73 9.47 4.77
CA LEU A 151 0.58 9.01 3.39
C LEU A 151 0.73 7.49 3.27
N TYR A 152 1.63 6.88 4.04
CA TYR A 152 1.75 5.42 4.11
C TYR A 152 0.42 4.75 4.49
N HIS A 153 -0.25 5.23 5.54
CA HIS A 153 -1.53 4.69 5.96
C HIS A 153 -2.65 4.97 4.94
N ASN A 154 -2.69 6.18 4.38
CA ASN A 154 -3.60 6.53 3.29
C ASN A 154 -3.51 5.55 2.12
N LEU A 155 -2.30 5.32 1.61
CA LEU A 155 -2.07 4.40 0.50
C LEU A 155 -2.48 2.96 0.83
N ARG A 156 -2.23 2.49 2.06
CA ARG A 156 -2.69 1.17 2.51
C ARG A 156 -4.22 1.07 2.57
N ILE A 157 -4.91 2.11 3.03
CA ILE A 157 -6.38 2.17 3.03
C ILE A 157 -6.91 2.12 1.61
N MET A 158 -6.35 2.92 0.69
CA MET A 158 -6.73 2.93 -0.72
C MET A 158 -6.54 1.57 -1.39
N ILE A 159 -5.36 0.95 -1.19
CA ILE A 159 -5.07 -0.39 -1.74
C ILE A 159 -6.04 -1.42 -1.17
N HIS A 160 -6.30 -1.41 0.15
CA HIS A 160 -7.23 -2.35 0.76
C HIS A 160 -8.66 -2.15 0.23
N TYR A 161 -9.11 -0.91 0.04
CA TYR A 161 -10.42 -0.62 -0.55
C TYR A 161 -10.56 -1.22 -1.95
N ILE A 162 -9.55 -1.09 -2.81
CA ILE A 162 -9.57 -1.70 -4.15
C ILE A 162 -9.51 -3.23 -4.07
N LEU A 163 -8.58 -3.80 -3.32
CA LEU A 163 -8.44 -5.27 -3.23
C LEU A 163 -9.69 -5.93 -2.64
N SER A 164 -10.36 -5.28 -1.69
CA SER A 164 -11.62 -5.78 -1.13
C SER A 164 -12.74 -5.92 -2.18
N GLY A 165 -12.65 -5.20 -3.31
CA GLY A 165 -13.57 -5.38 -4.42
C GLY A 165 -13.41 -6.72 -5.14
N PHE A 166 -12.20 -7.30 -5.16
CA PHE A 166 -12.01 -8.68 -5.65
C PHE A 166 -12.57 -9.70 -4.64
N GLU A 167 -12.25 -9.56 -3.35
CA GLU A 167 -12.73 -10.49 -2.30
C GLU A 167 -14.26 -10.51 -2.19
N LEU A 168 -14.92 -9.39 -2.49
CA LEU A 168 -16.37 -9.24 -2.47
C LEU A 168 -17.03 -9.43 -3.86
N GLU A 169 -16.25 -9.84 -4.87
CA GLU A 169 -16.73 -10.09 -6.25
C GLU A 169 -17.48 -8.89 -6.87
N LEU A 170 -17.00 -7.68 -6.60
CA LEU A 170 -17.63 -6.42 -7.04
C LEU A 170 -17.18 -5.96 -8.43
N TYR A 171 -16.18 -6.62 -9.00
CA TYR A 171 -15.59 -6.31 -10.30
C TYR A 171 -15.92 -7.41 -11.30
N ASN A 172 -16.41 -7.01 -12.47
CA ASN A 172 -16.51 -7.92 -13.60
C ASN A 172 -15.16 -8.06 -14.32
N VAL A 173 -14.97 -9.17 -15.03
CA VAL A 173 -13.72 -9.47 -15.76
C VAL A 173 -13.29 -8.34 -16.70
N HIS A 174 -14.23 -7.72 -17.41
CA HIS A 174 -13.91 -6.61 -18.33
C HIS A 174 -13.39 -5.35 -17.61
N GLU A 175 -13.62 -5.22 -16.30
CA GLU A 175 -13.13 -4.11 -15.47
C GLU A 175 -11.71 -4.34 -14.95
N TYR A 176 -11.21 -5.58 -14.95
CA TYR A 176 -9.93 -5.95 -14.33
C TYR A 176 -8.75 -5.15 -14.87
N HIS A 177 -8.77 -4.79 -16.16
CA HIS A 177 -7.65 -4.09 -16.80
C HIS A 177 -7.35 -2.75 -16.13
N TYR A 178 -8.35 -1.90 -15.88
CA TYR A 178 -8.12 -0.60 -15.24
C TYR A 178 -7.95 -0.72 -13.71
N ILE A 179 -8.52 -1.75 -13.07
CA ILE A 179 -8.31 -2.01 -11.64
C ILE A 179 -6.84 -2.39 -11.37
N PHE A 180 -6.32 -3.38 -12.11
CA PHE A 180 -4.92 -3.80 -11.97
C PHE A 180 -3.94 -2.72 -12.43
N TRP A 181 -4.29 -1.95 -13.46
CA TRP A 181 -3.51 -0.79 -13.89
C TRP A 181 -3.38 0.26 -12.79
N TYR A 182 -4.50 0.61 -12.14
CA TYR A 182 -4.50 1.63 -11.08
C TYR A 182 -3.68 1.17 -9.87
N LEU A 183 -3.77 -0.12 -9.51
CA LEU A 183 -2.92 -0.73 -8.48
C LEU A 183 -1.43 -0.64 -8.86
N SER A 184 -1.04 -1.03 -10.08
CA SER A 184 0.37 -1.11 -10.48
C SER A 184 1.02 0.24 -10.76
N GLU A 185 0.37 1.09 -11.53
CA GLU A 185 0.95 2.36 -12.01
C GLU A 185 0.83 3.47 -10.97
N LEU A 186 -0.22 3.46 -10.15
CA LEU A 186 -0.46 4.50 -9.15
C LEU A 186 -0.14 3.99 -7.74
N LEU A 187 -1.00 3.17 -7.17
CA LEU A 187 -1.00 2.95 -5.72
C LEU A 187 0.26 2.27 -5.20
N TYR A 188 0.69 1.15 -5.80
CA TYR A 188 1.91 0.48 -5.37
C TYR A 188 3.17 1.31 -5.68
N GLY A 189 3.21 2.04 -6.78
CA GLY A 189 4.31 2.95 -7.10
C GLY A 189 4.50 4.03 -6.03
N TRP A 190 3.40 4.67 -5.63
CA TRP A 190 3.39 5.65 -4.54
C TRP A 190 3.76 5.04 -3.19
N LEU A 191 3.27 3.82 -2.89
CA LEU A 191 3.58 3.14 -1.63
C LEU A 191 5.07 2.78 -1.53
N ILE A 192 5.65 2.21 -2.59
CA ILE A 192 7.07 1.88 -2.66
C ILE A 192 7.93 3.13 -2.51
N SER A 193 7.55 4.23 -3.18
CA SER A 193 8.24 5.53 -3.05
C SER A 193 8.18 6.07 -1.62
N THR A 194 7.01 5.99 -0.98
CA THR A 194 6.78 6.42 0.41
C THR A 194 7.61 5.60 1.40
N LEU A 195 7.62 4.28 1.27
CA LEU A 195 8.46 3.39 2.07
C LEU A 195 9.95 3.65 1.86
N SER A 196 10.38 3.86 0.61
CA SER A 196 11.79 4.15 0.29
C SER A 196 12.26 5.49 0.87
N ARG A 197 11.38 6.51 0.87
CA ARG A 197 11.65 7.78 1.54
C ARG A 197 11.82 7.60 3.06
N ALA A 198 10.96 6.80 3.68
CA ALA A 198 11.06 6.49 5.11
C ALA A 198 12.37 5.74 5.44
N ASP A 199 12.73 4.70 4.67
CA ASP A 199 13.99 3.95 4.85
C ASP A 199 15.22 4.88 4.71
N ALA A 200 15.21 5.79 3.72
CA ALA A 200 16.28 6.77 3.53
C ALA A 200 16.38 7.80 4.67
N ALA A 201 15.23 8.27 5.20
CA ALA A 201 15.19 9.19 6.33
C ALA A 201 15.75 8.53 7.60
N GLN A 202 15.38 7.28 7.88
CA GLN A 202 15.93 6.52 9.00
C GLN A 202 17.46 6.40 8.90
N LEU A 203 17.97 6.00 7.73
CA LEU A 203 19.42 5.89 7.49
C LEU A 203 20.15 7.23 7.66
N THR A 204 19.49 8.34 7.33
CA THR A 204 20.06 9.69 7.48
C THR A 204 20.15 10.09 8.95
N GLU A 205 19.08 9.90 9.71
CA GLU A 205 19.05 10.19 11.15
C GLU A 205 20.01 9.29 11.96
N GLU A 206 20.19 8.03 11.54
CA GLU A 206 21.22 7.15 12.10
C GLU A 206 22.63 7.72 11.91
N ARG A 207 22.96 8.27 10.73
CA ARG A 207 24.28 8.87 10.45
C ARG A 207 24.53 10.08 11.35
N PHE A 208 23.56 10.98 11.48
CA PHE A 208 23.65 12.11 12.41
C PHE A 208 23.88 11.64 13.85
N THR A 209 23.20 10.56 14.25
CA THR A 209 23.35 9.98 15.59
C THR A 209 24.74 9.38 15.81
N GLU A 210 25.31 8.69 14.81
CA GLU A 210 26.67 8.11 14.87
C GLU A 210 27.77 9.18 14.87
N GLU A 211 27.65 10.23 14.07
CA GLU A 211 28.62 11.33 14.00
C GLU A 211 28.70 12.09 15.33
N ALA A 212 27.54 12.36 15.94
CA ALA A 212 27.46 12.95 17.28
C ALA A 212 28.03 12.05 18.40
N GLN A 213 28.15 10.73 18.18
CA GLN A 213 28.78 9.82 19.15
C GLN A 213 30.31 9.76 19.01
N LYS A 214 30.82 9.86 17.77
CA LYS A 214 32.27 9.87 17.51
C LYS A 214 32.96 11.12 18.08
N SER A 215 32.26 12.25 18.16
CA SER A 215 32.78 13.46 18.82
C SER A 215 32.96 13.30 20.34
N ARG A 216 32.33 12.28 20.97
CA ARG A 216 32.42 12.01 22.41
C ARG A 216 33.19 10.74 22.79
N SER A 217 33.57 9.88 21.84
CA SER A 217 34.19 8.58 22.12
C SER A 217 35.20 8.17 21.04
N SER A 218 36.44 7.91 21.43
CA SER A 218 37.53 7.45 20.54
C SER A 218 37.52 5.95 20.23
N LYS A 219 36.54 5.18 20.71
CA LYS A 219 36.47 3.72 20.48
C LYS A 219 35.65 3.37 19.23
N LYS A 220 36.30 2.82 18.21
CA LYS A 220 35.68 2.22 17.02
C LYS A 220 34.83 1.00 17.42
N VAL A 221 33.53 1.19 17.57
CA VAL A 221 32.57 0.07 17.70
C VAL A 221 32.37 -0.55 16.31
N LYS A 222 32.51 -1.88 16.20
CA LYS A 222 32.27 -2.65 14.97
C LYS A 222 30.84 -2.38 14.46
N LYS A 223 30.72 -1.92 13.21
CA LYS A 223 29.43 -1.75 12.52
C LYS A 223 28.76 -3.12 12.34
N LYS A 224 27.78 -3.45 13.18
CA LYS A 224 26.85 -4.55 12.93
C LYS A 224 26.01 -4.15 11.71
N LYS A 225 25.90 -4.99 10.66
CA LYS A 225 24.91 -4.76 9.59
C LYS A 225 23.54 -4.72 10.24
N ARG A 226 22.95 -3.54 10.35
CA ARG A 226 21.63 -3.33 10.96
C ARG A 226 20.55 -3.71 9.96
N ALA A 227 19.48 -4.31 10.47
CA ALA A 227 18.34 -4.72 9.66
C ALA A 227 17.71 -3.47 9.01
N ARG A 228 17.31 -3.57 7.73
CA ARG A 228 16.47 -2.57 7.09
C ARG A 228 15.02 -2.91 7.40
N PRO A 229 14.37 -2.24 8.37
CA PRO A 229 13.06 -2.65 8.85
C PRO A 229 12.00 -2.64 7.74
N LEU A 230 12.08 -1.69 6.81
CA LEU A 230 11.13 -1.54 5.70
C LEU A 230 11.52 -2.34 4.44
N GLY A 231 12.72 -2.92 4.38
CA GLY A 231 13.25 -3.56 3.17
C GLY A 231 12.42 -4.75 2.70
N ARG A 232 11.87 -5.55 3.64
CA ARG A 232 10.98 -6.66 3.31
C ARG A 232 9.66 -6.16 2.73
N GLU A 233 9.04 -5.16 3.36
CA GLU A 233 7.77 -4.59 2.93
C GLU A 233 7.88 -3.92 1.55
N ILE A 234 8.99 -3.20 1.28
CA ILE A 234 9.30 -2.65 -0.04
C ILE A 234 9.35 -3.76 -1.09
N THR A 235 10.11 -4.82 -0.82
CA THR A 235 10.27 -5.97 -1.73
C THR A 235 8.93 -6.66 -2.01
N MET A 236 8.10 -6.86 -0.97
CA MET A 236 6.77 -7.45 -1.13
C MET A 236 5.85 -6.57 -2.00
N ASN A 237 5.82 -5.25 -1.75
CA ASN A 237 5.01 -4.34 -2.56
C ASN A 237 5.51 -4.22 -4.01
N GLN A 238 6.81 -4.39 -4.26
CA GLN A 238 7.35 -4.52 -5.62
C GLN A 238 6.86 -5.79 -6.33
N ALA A 239 6.73 -6.91 -5.60
CA ALA A 239 6.13 -8.12 -6.15
C ALA A 239 4.65 -7.89 -6.50
N HIS A 240 3.88 -7.27 -5.61
CA HIS A 240 2.47 -6.92 -5.89
C HIS A 240 2.33 -5.97 -7.08
N GLN A 241 3.18 -4.94 -7.16
CA GLN A 241 3.19 -3.99 -8.28
C GLN A 241 3.42 -4.72 -9.61
N SER A 242 4.47 -5.54 -9.68
CA SER A 242 4.83 -6.27 -10.89
C SER A 242 3.76 -7.31 -11.25
N TYR A 243 3.15 -7.98 -10.28
CA TYR A 243 2.04 -8.89 -10.52
C TYR A 243 0.83 -8.17 -11.13
N CYS A 244 0.43 -7.04 -10.55
CA CYS A 244 -0.67 -6.22 -11.06
C CYS A 244 -0.38 -5.70 -12.47
N ALA A 245 0.86 -5.27 -12.76
CA ALA A 245 1.27 -4.89 -14.10
C ALA A 245 1.15 -6.07 -15.09
N GLY A 246 1.53 -7.28 -14.67
CA GLY A 246 1.36 -8.51 -15.45
C GLY A 246 -0.11 -8.80 -15.76
N MET A 247 -0.99 -8.70 -14.75
CA MET A 247 -2.43 -8.88 -14.93
C MET A 247 -3.04 -7.82 -15.84
N TYR A 248 -2.68 -6.54 -15.68
CA TYR A 248 -3.10 -5.47 -16.58
C TYR A 248 -2.74 -5.79 -18.03
N LYS A 249 -1.48 -6.13 -18.31
CA LYS A 249 -1.03 -6.47 -19.67
C LYS A 249 -1.73 -7.72 -20.22
N ALA A 250 -1.94 -8.74 -19.38
CA ALA A 250 -2.69 -9.94 -19.78
C ALA A 250 -4.13 -9.60 -20.17
N MET A 251 -4.82 -8.79 -19.36
CA MET A 251 -6.20 -8.36 -19.64
C MET A 251 -6.32 -7.59 -20.95
N VAL A 252 -5.42 -6.65 -21.22
CA VAL A 252 -5.41 -5.92 -22.50
C VAL A 252 -5.09 -6.86 -23.66
N GLY A 253 -4.20 -7.84 -23.48
CA GLY A 253 -3.93 -8.86 -24.50
C GLY A 253 -5.17 -9.70 -24.82
N PHE A 254 -5.90 -10.13 -23.79
CA PHE A 254 -7.16 -10.86 -23.96
C PHE A 254 -8.24 -10.03 -24.66
N ASP A 255 -8.30 -8.73 -24.36
CA ASP A 255 -9.23 -7.81 -25.02
C ASP A 255 -8.91 -7.65 -26.52
N LEU A 256 -7.64 -7.46 -26.88
CA LEU A 256 -7.18 -7.42 -28.28
C LEU A 256 -7.48 -8.71 -29.05
N ASP A 257 -7.41 -9.86 -28.37
CA ASP A 257 -7.78 -11.16 -28.94
C ASP A 257 -9.29 -11.41 -28.99
N GLY A 258 -10.12 -10.50 -28.46
CA GLY A 258 -11.58 -10.65 -28.37
C GLY A 258 -12.00 -11.77 -27.42
N LYS A 259 -11.19 -12.07 -26.39
CA LYS A 259 -11.45 -13.08 -25.36
C LYS A 259 -12.09 -12.48 -24.10
N VAL A 260 -12.22 -11.15 -24.01
CA VAL A 260 -12.96 -10.47 -22.94
C VAL A 260 -14.38 -10.20 -23.40
N VAL A 261 -15.36 -10.71 -22.66
CA VAL A 261 -16.77 -10.44 -22.95
C VAL A 261 -17.14 -9.05 -22.49
N MET A 262 -17.44 -8.17 -23.45
CA MET A 262 -17.96 -6.84 -23.20
C MET A 262 -19.50 -6.87 -23.16
N PRO A 263 -20.15 -6.47 -22.06
CA PRO A 263 -21.59 -6.31 -22.02
C PRO A 263 -22.07 -5.27 -23.05
N LYS A 264 -23.28 -5.44 -23.58
CA LYS A 264 -23.93 -4.42 -24.41
C LYS A 264 -24.51 -3.32 -23.51
N PHE A 265 -23.79 -2.22 -23.37
CA PHE A 265 -24.23 -1.09 -22.55
C PHE A 265 -25.20 -0.19 -23.33
N LYS A 266 -26.40 0.06 -22.77
CA LYS A 266 -27.37 1.04 -23.31
C LYS A 266 -27.35 2.38 -22.57
N PHE A 267 -27.03 2.35 -21.28
CA PHE A 267 -27.11 3.50 -20.36
C PHE A 267 -25.84 3.67 -19.50
N ASP A 268 -24.75 3.02 -19.90
CA ASP A 268 -23.51 2.94 -19.13
C ASP A 268 -22.30 3.06 -20.06
N SER A 269 -21.16 3.47 -19.53
CA SER A 269 -19.89 3.61 -20.25
C SER A 269 -18.73 3.18 -19.35
N GLU A 270 -17.59 2.86 -19.96
CA GLU A 270 -16.36 2.55 -19.19
C GLU A 270 -15.96 3.70 -18.28
N GLU A 271 -16.20 4.95 -18.71
CA GLU A 271 -15.97 6.15 -17.91
C GLU A 271 -16.78 6.17 -16.62
N VAL A 272 -18.10 5.96 -16.70
CA VAL A 272 -18.98 5.96 -15.51
C VAL A 272 -18.56 4.87 -14.53
N ARG A 273 -18.23 3.67 -15.03
CA ARG A 273 -17.74 2.57 -14.18
C ARG A 273 -16.41 2.92 -13.53
N PHE A 274 -15.45 3.41 -14.31
CA PHE A 274 -14.13 3.81 -13.82
C PHE A 274 -14.26 4.84 -12.70
N GLU A 275 -14.98 5.94 -12.95
CA GLU A 275 -15.17 7.00 -11.95
C GLU A 275 -15.88 6.46 -10.70
N HIS A 276 -16.87 5.58 -10.85
CA HIS A 276 -17.54 4.95 -9.71
C HIS A 276 -16.63 4.01 -8.91
N ARG A 277 -15.72 3.25 -9.55
CA ARG A 277 -14.78 2.36 -8.83
C ARG A 277 -13.80 3.14 -7.97
N PHE A 278 -13.42 4.34 -8.40
CA PHE A 278 -12.44 5.18 -7.72
C PHE A 278 -13.05 6.38 -6.96
N ALA A 279 -14.38 6.52 -6.95
CA ALA A 279 -15.09 7.65 -6.32
C ALA A 279 -14.75 7.87 -4.83
N ALA A 280 -14.43 6.80 -4.10
CA ALA A 280 -14.00 6.86 -2.70
C ALA A 280 -12.70 7.67 -2.50
N PHE A 281 -11.95 7.93 -3.58
CA PHE A 281 -10.69 8.68 -3.54
C PHE A 281 -10.86 10.16 -3.83
N SER A 282 -12.08 10.63 -4.09
CA SER A 282 -12.37 12.03 -4.46
C SER A 282 -11.87 13.06 -3.44
N GLY A 283 -11.88 12.71 -2.15
CA GLY A 283 -11.37 13.57 -1.07
C GLY A 283 -9.85 13.47 -0.85
N VAL A 284 -9.14 12.58 -1.53
CA VAL A 284 -7.70 12.34 -1.33
C VAL A 284 -6.89 13.16 -2.34
N MET A 285 -6.02 14.04 -1.84
CA MET A 285 -5.19 14.91 -2.69
C MET A 285 -3.87 14.26 -3.13
N THR A 286 -3.31 13.39 -2.28
CA THR A 286 -2.03 12.71 -2.53
C THR A 286 -2.21 11.21 -2.33
N PRO A 287 -2.01 10.36 -3.35
CA PRO A 287 -1.61 10.71 -4.73
C PRO A 287 -2.71 11.49 -5.48
N PRO A 288 -2.36 12.29 -6.49
CA PRO A 288 -3.34 13.02 -7.29
C PRO A 288 -4.36 12.04 -7.92
N PRO A 289 -5.65 12.38 -7.93
CA PRO A 289 -6.67 11.55 -8.57
C PRO A 289 -6.40 11.44 -10.08
N VAL A 290 -6.55 10.24 -10.62
CA VAL A 290 -6.47 10.00 -12.06
C VAL A 290 -7.87 9.88 -12.61
N HIS A 291 -8.28 10.83 -13.45
CA HIS A 291 -9.56 10.78 -14.16
C HIS A 291 -9.51 9.85 -15.36
N TYR A 292 -10.68 9.37 -15.79
CA TYR A 292 -10.78 8.41 -16.89
C TYR A 292 -10.08 8.87 -18.18
N LYS A 293 -10.19 10.15 -18.54
CA LYS A 293 -9.49 10.70 -19.72
C LYS A 293 -7.97 10.49 -19.65
N GLN A 294 -7.37 10.76 -18.49
CA GLN A 294 -5.93 10.57 -18.28
C GLN A 294 -5.56 9.08 -18.32
N PHE A 295 -6.40 8.21 -17.76
CA PHE A 295 -6.24 6.76 -17.90
C PHE A 295 -6.19 6.34 -19.39
N LYS A 296 -7.13 6.81 -20.23
CA LYS A 296 -7.13 6.50 -21.67
C LYS A 296 -5.92 7.07 -22.39
N GLU A 297 -5.45 8.26 -22.04
CA GLU A 297 -4.23 8.84 -22.61
C GLU A 297 -2.98 8.02 -22.28
N MET A 298 -2.87 7.54 -21.04
CA MET A 298 -1.74 6.72 -20.57
C MET A 298 -1.77 5.28 -21.12
N THR A 299 -2.95 4.77 -21.45
CA THR A 299 -3.15 3.40 -21.94
C THR A 299 -3.43 3.29 -23.44
N ASN A 300 -3.32 4.41 -24.17
CA ASN A 300 -3.60 4.46 -25.60
C ASN A 300 -2.60 3.62 -26.42
N LEU A 301 -3.08 2.47 -26.91
CA LEU A 301 -2.31 1.55 -27.77
C LEU A 301 -2.12 2.08 -29.20
N GLY A 302 -2.91 3.06 -29.65
CA GLY A 302 -2.78 3.66 -30.98
C GLY A 302 -1.51 4.50 -31.16
N LYS A 303 -0.76 4.76 -30.09
CA LYS A 303 0.53 5.49 -30.14
C LYS A 303 1.68 4.64 -30.69
N PHE A 304 1.51 3.32 -30.81
CA PHE A 304 2.56 2.41 -31.26
C PHE A 304 2.50 2.19 -32.78
N ASN A 305 3.67 2.27 -33.43
CA ASN A 305 3.84 1.96 -34.85
C ASN A 305 5.06 1.02 -35.03
N PRO A 306 4.87 -0.24 -35.46
CA PRO A 306 3.60 -0.89 -35.82
C PRO A 306 2.64 -1.07 -34.62
N PRO A 307 1.33 -1.27 -34.86
CA PRO A 307 0.36 -1.53 -33.80
C PRO A 307 0.73 -2.76 -32.97
N LEU A 308 0.56 -2.66 -31.65
CA LEU A 308 0.79 -3.79 -30.74
C LEU A 308 -0.20 -4.91 -30.98
N GLN A 309 0.31 -6.14 -31.00
CA GLN A 309 -0.50 -7.35 -31.07
C GLN A 309 -0.75 -7.92 -29.67
N ALA A 310 -1.76 -8.79 -29.53
CA ALA A 310 -2.02 -9.49 -28.28
C ALA A 310 -0.80 -10.30 -27.78
N SER A 311 -0.03 -10.90 -28.71
CA SER A 311 1.22 -11.61 -28.41
C SER A 311 2.30 -10.74 -27.77
N ASP A 312 2.39 -9.46 -28.15
CA ASP A 312 3.31 -8.50 -27.53
C ASP A 312 2.91 -8.24 -26.08
N LEU A 313 1.60 -8.14 -25.83
CA LEU A 313 1.08 -7.92 -24.49
C LEU A 313 1.20 -9.15 -23.59
N TYR A 314 0.97 -10.36 -24.11
CA TYR A 314 1.24 -11.60 -23.39
C TYR A 314 2.72 -11.75 -23.07
N THR A 315 3.61 -11.35 -24.00
CA THR A 315 5.05 -11.32 -23.74
C THR A 315 5.39 -10.35 -22.61
N SER A 316 4.82 -9.15 -22.63
CA SER A 316 4.99 -8.16 -21.57
C SER A 316 4.45 -8.66 -20.22
N ALA A 317 3.27 -9.28 -20.20
CA ALA A 317 2.67 -9.88 -19.01
C ALA A 317 3.58 -10.99 -18.45
N GLY A 318 4.10 -11.86 -19.31
CA GLY A 318 5.05 -12.90 -18.94
C GLY A 318 6.34 -12.35 -18.32
N LYS A 319 6.87 -11.23 -18.82
CA LYS A 319 8.04 -10.56 -18.20
C LYS A 319 7.74 -10.09 -16.77
N HIS A 320 6.57 -9.49 -16.55
CA HIS A 320 6.13 -9.06 -15.23
C HIS A 320 5.91 -10.23 -14.26
N PHE A 321 5.28 -11.33 -14.71
CA PHE A 321 5.15 -12.53 -13.87
C PHE A 321 6.51 -13.17 -13.56
N GLN A 322 7.43 -13.19 -14.52
CA GLN A 322 8.80 -13.65 -14.26
C GLN A 322 9.54 -12.75 -13.26
N GLN A 323 9.40 -11.42 -13.38
CA GLN A 323 9.97 -10.47 -12.42
C GLN A 323 9.39 -10.67 -11.02
N THR A 324 8.07 -10.79 -10.91
CA THR A 324 7.36 -11.07 -9.65
C THR A 324 7.89 -12.35 -9.01
N LYS A 325 8.05 -13.43 -9.80
CA LYS A 325 8.65 -14.69 -9.33
C LYS A 325 10.04 -14.46 -8.74
N LEU A 326 10.93 -13.76 -9.45
CA LEU A 326 12.30 -13.50 -8.99
C LEU A 326 12.32 -12.69 -7.69
N ILE A 327 11.44 -11.70 -7.56
CA ILE A 327 11.31 -10.90 -6.34
C ILE A 327 10.85 -11.79 -5.18
N LEU A 328 9.81 -12.61 -5.37
CA LEU A 328 9.31 -13.51 -4.33
C LEU A 328 10.31 -14.61 -3.95
N GLU A 329 11.10 -15.13 -4.90
CA GLU A 329 12.17 -16.11 -4.62
C GLU A 329 13.34 -15.50 -3.82
N SER A 330 13.48 -14.17 -3.83
CA SER A 330 14.44 -13.45 -2.98
C SER A 330 13.96 -13.29 -1.53
N LEU A 331 12.64 -13.43 -1.30
CA LEU A 331 12.05 -13.47 0.04
C LEU A 331 12.17 -14.90 0.61
N SER A 332 12.35 -15.02 1.92
CA SER A 332 12.51 -16.33 2.58
C SER A 332 11.32 -17.26 2.31
N SER A 333 11.60 -18.48 1.83
CA SER A 333 10.62 -19.46 1.36
C SER A 333 9.76 -20.13 2.44
N SER A 334 9.89 -19.74 3.72
CA SER A 334 9.16 -20.35 4.84
C SER A 334 7.74 -19.81 5.04
N GLU A 335 7.35 -18.75 4.32
CA GLU A 335 6.05 -18.11 4.51
C GLU A 335 4.99 -18.66 3.55
N ALA A 336 3.83 -19.04 4.09
CA ALA A 336 2.72 -19.59 3.30
C ALA A 336 2.21 -18.60 2.23
N GLU A 337 2.15 -17.31 2.56
CA GLU A 337 1.74 -16.24 1.64
C GLU A 337 2.66 -16.17 0.41
N VAL A 338 3.97 -16.10 0.62
CA VAL A 338 4.98 -16.07 -0.46
C VAL A 338 4.86 -17.31 -1.34
N ASN A 339 4.70 -18.49 -0.73
CA ASN A 339 4.57 -19.75 -1.47
C ASN A 339 3.27 -19.82 -2.31
N ASN A 340 2.15 -19.31 -1.79
CA ASN A 340 0.89 -19.22 -2.52
C ASN A 340 1.01 -18.28 -3.72
N LEU A 341 1.61 -17.09 -3.53
CA LEU A 341 1.87 -16.14 -4.61
C LEU A 341 2.84 -16.72 -5.65
N LEU A 342 3.88 -17.45 -5.23
CA LEU A 342 4.80 -18.15 -6.12
C LEU A 342 4.10 -19.19 -6.99
N LYS A 343 3.14 -19.94 -6.43
CA LYS A 343 2.32 -20.88 -7.20
C LYS A 343 1.52 -20.13 -8.28
N ILE A 344 0.80 -19.08 -7.89
CA ILE A 344 -0.05 -18.29 -8.80
C ILE A 344 0.78 -17.70 -9.94
N VAL A 345 1.89 -17.02 -9.61
CA VAL A 345 2.70 -16.34 -10.61
C VAL A 345 3.40 -17.31 -11.57
N LYS A 346 3.85 -18.48 -11.08
CA LYS A 346 4.45 -19.53 -11.93
C LYS A 346 3.42 -20.06 -12.92
N THR A 347 2.19 -20.31 -12.47
CA THR A 347 1.11 -20.75 -13.37
C THR A 347 0.78 -19.67 -14.41
N ASN A 348 0.56 -18.43 -13.98
CA ASN A 348 0.22 -17.32 -14.88
C ASN A 348 1.34 -17.05 -15.90
N PHE A 349 2.60 -17.17 -15.50
CA PHE A 349 3.74 -17.09 -16.41
C PHE A 349 3.70 -18.15 -17.52
N VAL A 350 3.42 -19.41 -17.16
CA VAL A 350 3.28 -20.52 -18.13
C VAL A 350 2.10 -20.26 -19.08
N VAL A 351 0.98 -19.78 -18.56
CA VAL A 351 -0.20 -19.45 -19.40
C VAL A 351 0.14 -18.37 -20.42
N MET A 352 0.84 -17.30 -20.03
CA MET A 352 1.29 -16.28 -20.98
C MET A 352 2.24 -16.85 -22.04
N LYS A 353 3.16 -17.75 -21.66
CA LYS A 353 4.07 -18.44 -22.61
C LYS A 353 3.30 -19.30 -23.62
N LEU A 354 2.26 -20.02 -23.18
CA LEU A 354 1.41 -20.82 -24.07
C LEU A 354 0.68 -19.94 -25.09
N LEU A 355 0.11 -18.82 -24.65
CA LEU A 355 -0.57 -17.87 -25.54
C LEU A 355 0.39 -17.25 -26.57
N VAL A 356 1.59 -16.87 -26.15
CA VAL A 356 2.65 -16.40 -27.07
C VAL A 356 3.02 -17.49 -28.10
N GLY A 357 3.04 -18.75 -27.68
CA GLY A 357 3.26 -19.90 -28.56
C GLY A 357 2.08 -20.25 -29.48
N GLY A 358 0.98 -19.49 -29.44
CA GLY A 358 -0.20 -19.69 -30.28
C GLY A 358 -1.21 -20.72 -29.73
N HIS A 359 -1.04 -21.19 -28.49
CA HIS A 359 -2.03 -22.08 -27.88
C HIS A 359 -3.38 -21.37 -27.75
N LYS A 360 -4.45 -22.00 -28.25
CA LYS A 360 -5.81 -21.43 -28.27
C LYS A 360 -5.89 -20.05 -28.94
N LYS A 361 -5.05 -19.79 -29.96
CA LYS A 361 -5.06 -18.54 -30.72
C LYS A 361 -6.44 -18.25 -31.34
N ASP A 362 -7.05 -19.27 -31.94
CA ASP A 362 -8.35 -19.14 -32.63
C ASP A 362 -9.55 -19.30 -31.70
N SER A 363 -9.34 -19.69 -30.43
CA SER A 363 -10.41 -19.80 -29.45
C SER A 363 -10.88 -18.42 -29.01
N LYS A 364 -12.19 -18.23 -28.97
CA LYS A 364 -12.85 -17.05 -28.39
C LYS A 364 -13.44 -17.33 -27.00
N ILE A 365 -13.19 -18.52 -26.45
CA ILE A 365 -13.61 -18.85 -25.09
C ILE A 365 -12.84 -17.96 -24.12
N PRO A 366 -13.53 -17.19 -23.25
CA PRO A 366 -12.87 -16.33 -22.28
C PRO A 366 -12.03 -17.13 -21.27
N PRO A 367 -10.91 -16.57 -20.79
CA PRO A 367 -10.19 -17.17 -19.68
C PRO A 367 -11.01 -17.10 -18.38
N GLU A 368 -10.85 -18.11 -17.54
CA GLU A 368 -11.36 -18.11 -16.17
C GLU A 368 -10.29 -17.57 -15.21
N PHE A 369 -10.75 -16.88 -14.15
CA PHE A 369 -9.90 -16.31 -13.11
C PHE A 369 -10.23 -16.98 -11.78
N ASP A 370 -9.34 -17.86 -11.32
CA ASP A 370 -9.52 -18.66 -10.12
C ASP A 370 -8.87 -18.00 -8.90
N PHE A 371 -9.72 -17.51 -7.98
CA PHE A 371 -9.32 -16.86 -6.73
C PHE A 371 -9.21 -17.83 -5.52
N SER A 372 -9.36 -19.15 -5.74
CA SER A 372 -9.32 -20.14 -4.64
C SER A 372 -7.99 -20.17 -3.88
N SER A 373 -6.87 -19.85 -4.54
CA SER A 373 -5.54 -19.82 -3.92
C SER A 373 -5.19 -18.46 -3.30
N HIS A 374 -5.86 -17.38 -3.69
CA HIS A 374 -5.64 -16.03 -3.16
C HIS A 374 -6.82 -15.11 -3.45
N LYS A 375 -7.25 -14.35 -2.43
CA LYS A 375 -8.48 -13.54 -2.44
C LYS A 375 -8.51 -12.42 -3.49
N TYR A 376 -7.33 -11.93 -3.89
CA TYR A 376 -7.23 -10.77 -4.78
C TYR A 376 -6.49 -11.06 -6.10
N PHE A 377 -5.76 -12.18 -6.17
CA PHE A 377 -4.78 -12.44 -7.24
C PHE A 377 -5.08 -13.80 -7.85
N PRO A 378 -5.74 -13.84 -9.03
CA PRO A 378 -6.25 -15.08 -9.57
C PRO A 378 -5.19 -15.89 -10.32
N ILE A 379 -5.41 -17.19 -10.38
CA ILE A 379 -4.81 -18.05 -11.39
C ILE A 379 -5.60 -17.91 -12.68
N ILE A 380 -4.93 -17.61 -13.78
CA ILE A 380 -5.52 -17.56 -15.11
C ILE A 380 -5.65 -19.00 -15.64
N LYS A 381 -6.85 -19.40 -16.06
CA LYS A 381 -7.11 -20.70 -16.70
C LYS A 381 -7.63 -20.49 -18.12
N LEU A 382 -7.02 -21.17 -19.08
CA LEU A 382 -7.51 -21.18 -20.46
C LEU A 382 -8.49 -22.34 -20.61
N VAL A 383 -9.76 -22.05 -20.88
CA VAL A 383 -10.84 -23.04 -21.07
C VAL A 383 -10.89 -23.58 -22.49
#